data_AF-A0A259CTR6-F1
#
_entry.id   AF-A0A259CTR6-F1
#
_cell.length_a   1.000
_cell.length_b   1.000
_cell.length_c   1.000
_cell.angle_alpha   90.00
_cell.angle_beta   90.00
_cell.angle_gamma   90.00
#
_symmetry.space_group_name_H-M   'P 1'
#
loop_
_entity.id
_entity.type
_entity.pdbx_description
1 polymer ?
#
loop_
_entity_poly.entity_id
_entity_poly.type
_entity_poly.pdbx_seq_one_letter_code
_entity_poly.pdbx_strand_id
1 'polypeptide(L)'
;MTAFYERLLDQGRRMLHLHFQYIERTHDGYLLTDEHVEMLDAIRARDVSHADALAAAHTRQYRDNFLTFMQENYSAPMPLGAPNAA
;
A
#
# COMPACT_ATOMS: atom_id res chain seq x y z
N MET A 1 13.12 23.25 4.02
CA MET A 1 12.82 22.46 2.80
C MET A 1 13.11 20.97 3.00
N THR A 2 14.27 20.58 3.55
CA THR A 2 14.63 19.17 3.80
C THR A 2 13.72 18.44 4.79
N ALA A 3 13.35 19.09 5.91
CA ALA A 3 12.51 18.47 6.94
C ALA A 3 11.08 18.11 6.49
N PHE A 4 10.55 18.76 5.44
CA PHE A 4 9.24 18.41 4.88
C PHE A 4 9.32 17.14 4.03
N TYR A 5 10.34 17.07 3.16
CA TYR A 5 10.62 15.88 2.34
C TYR A 5 10.92 14.65 3.21
N GLU A 6 11.70 14.81 4.27
CA GLU A 6 12.00 13.73 5.22
C GLU A 6 10.74 13.18 5.88
N ARG A 7 9.83 14.05 6.33
CA ARG A 7 8.55 13.61 6.89
C ARG A 7 7.71 12.87 5.86
N LEU A 8 7.63 13.38 4.63
CA LEU A 8 6.88 12.73 3.56
C LEU A 8 7.42 11.33 3.27
N LEU A 9 8.75 11.16 3.21
CA LEU A 9 9.40 9.88 3.02
C LEU A 9 9.21 8.93 4.22
N ASP A 10 9.21 9.46 5.45
CA ASP A 10 8.96 8.65 6.65
C ASP A 10 7.52 8.13 6.68
N GLN A 11 6.55 8.98 6.31
CA GLN A 11 5.16 8.56 6.16
C GLN A 11 5.01 7.51 5.05
N GLY A 12 5.64 7.72 3.89
CA GLY A 12 5.64 6.75 2.80
C GLY A 12 6.18 5.38 3.22
N ARG A 13 7.29 5.34 3.97
CA ARG A 13 7.87 4.09 4.50
C ARG A 13 6.94 3.36 5.47
N ARG A 14 6.27 4.09 6.37
CA ARG A 14 5.29 3.49 7.31
C ARG A 14 4.10 2.90 6.57
N MET A 15 3.58 3.61 5.57
CA MET A 15 2.47 3.11 4.76
C MET A 15 2.86 1.85 3.99
N LEU A 16 4.06 1.81 3.40
CA LEU A 16 4.58 0.62 2.70
C LEU A 16 4.71 -0.59 3.63
N HIS A 17 5.21 -0.38 4.85
CA HIS A 17 5.33 -1.45 5.84
C HIS A 17 3.97 -2.08 6.17
N LEU A 18 2.94 -1.26 6.40
CA LEU A 18 1.58 -1.74 6.66
C LEU A 18 0.97 -2.47 5.46
N HIS A 19 1.24 -1.98 4.25
CA HIS A 19 0.78 -2.63 3.03
C HIS A 19 1.40 -4.02 2.83
N PHE A 20 2.71 -4.18 3.08
CA PHE A 20 3.35 -5.50 3.01
C PHE A 20 2.79 -6.46 4.08
N GLN A 21 2.55 -5.98 5.30
CA GLN A 21 1.90 -6.78 6.34
C GLN A 21 0.49 -7.25 5.94
N TYR A 22 -0.27 -6.41 5.21
CA TYR A 22 -1.59 -6.79 4.69
C TYR A 22 -1.48 -7.91 3.65
N ILE A 23 -0.59 -7.74 2.64
CA ILE A 23 -0.37 -8.75 1.60
C ILE A 23 0.04 -10.10 2.21
N GLU A 24 0.95 -10.09 3.19
CA GLU A 24 1.36 -11.31 3.90
C GLU A 24 0.20 -11.97 4.66
N ARG A 25 -0.71 -11.19 5.26
CA ARG A 25 -1.83 -11.73 6.05
C ARG A 25 -2.97 -12.27 5.20
N THR A 26 -3.36 -11.57 4.14
CA THR A 26 -4.55 -11.94 3.37
C THR A 26 -4.30 -13.03 2.35
N HIS A 27 -3.04 -13.34 2.01
CA HIS A 27 -2.66 -14.29 0.94
C HIS A 27 -3.31 -13.99 -0.43
N ASP A 28 -4.03 -12.87 -0.55
CA ASP A 28 -4.72 -12.37 -1.73
C ASP A 28 -3.77 -11.57 -2.64
N GLY A 29 -2.48 -11.59 -2.29
CA GLY A 29 -1.44 -10.89 -3.01
C GLY A 29 -1.24 -11.49 -4.38
N TYR A 30 -1.89 -10.92 -5.38
CA TYR A 30 -1.25 -10.74 -6.67
C TYR A 30 0.11 -10.10 -6.37
N LEU A 31 1.15 -10.94 -6.30
CA LEU A 31 2.51 -10.47 -6.06
C LEU A 31 2.77 -9.46 -7.16
N LEU A 32 3.09 -8.23 -6.77
CA LEU A 32 3.35 -7.08 -7.65
C LEU A 32 4.51 -7.34 -8.64
N THR A 33 5.09 -8.54 -8.63
CA THR A 33 6.16 -8.99 -9.50
C THR A 33 5.78 -8.95 -10.96
N ASP A 34 4.55 -9.33 -11.33
CA ASP A 34 4.18 -9.46 -12.74
C ASP A 34 3.99 -8.07 -13.39
N GLU A 35 3.33 -7.14 -12.68
CA GLU A 35 3.16 -5.75 -13.12
C GLU A 35 4.50 -4.99 -13.14
N HIS A 36 5.41 -5.28 -12.20
CA HIS A 36 6.75 -4.70 -12.21
C HIS A 36 7.57 -5.13 -13.43
N VAL A 37 7.41 -6.36 -13.91
CA VAL A 37 8.07 -6.81 -15.14
C VAL A 37 7.57 -6.00 -16.34
N GLU A 38 6.26 -5.79 -16.46
CA GLU A 38 5.67 -4.98 -17.54
C GLU A 38 6.18 -3.52 -17.51
N MET A 39 6.28 -2.93 -16.31
CA MET A 39 6.86 -1.58 -16.15
C MET A 39 8.32 -1.52 -16.60
N LEU A 40 9.14 -2.52 -16.23
CA LEU A 40 10.54 -2.58 -16.64
C LEU A 40 10.69 -2.74 -18.15
N ASP A 41 9.82 -3.53 -18.78
CA ASP A 41 9.84 -3.72 -20.23
C ASP A 41 9.42 -2.46 -20.99
N ALA A 42 8.40 -1.74 -20.51
CA ALA A 42 8.01 -0.44 -21.06
C ALA A 42 9.17 0.58 -20.99
N ILE A 43 9.87 0.64 -19.86
CA ILE A 43 11.04 1.51 -19.68
C ILE A 43 12.18 1.11 -20.62
N ARG A 44 12.48 -0.19 -20.75
CA ARG A 44 13.51 -0.69 -21.68
C ARG A 44 13.18 -0.33 -23.14
N ALA A 45 11.92 -0.42 -23.52
CA ALA A 45 11.42 -0.02 -24.83
C ALA A 45 11.36 1.50 -25.04
N ARG A 46 11.59 2.30 -23.97
CA ARG A 46 11.41 3.76 -23.94
C ARG A 46 9.98 4.19 -24.28
N ASP A 47 9.00 3.34 -23.99
CA ASP A 47 7.59 3.66 -24.14
C ASP A 47 7.11 4.45 -22.91
N VAL A 48 7.27 5.78 -23.00
CA VAL A 48 6.95 6.70 -21.90
C VAL A 48 5.46 6.66 -21.56
N SER A 49 4.58 6.62 -22.57
CA SER A 49 3.13 6.63 -22.36
C SER A 49 2.66 5.37 -21.66
N HIS A 50 3.19 4.21 -22.06
CA HIS A 50 2.84 2.95 -21.42
C HIS A 50 3.41 2.85 -20.00
N ALA A 51 4.67 3.28 -19.79
CA ALA A 51 5.28 3.31 -18.47
C ALA A 51 4.50 4.23 -17.49
N ASP A 52 4.03 5.40 -17.94
CA ASP A 52 3.24 6.32 -17.13
C ASP A 52 1.86 5.74 -16.78
N ALA A 53 1.21 5.08 -17.75
CA ALA A 53 -0.06 4.40 -17.53
C ALA A 53 0.06 3.29 -16.48
N LEU A 54 1.11 2.46 -16.56
CA LEU A 54 1.40 1.41 -15.58
C LEU A 54 1.71 2.00 -14.21
N ALA A 55 2.54 3.05 -14.11
CA ALA A 55 2.82 3.71 -12.84
C ALA A 55 1.56 4.27 -12.15
N ALA A 56 0.65 4.85 -12.94
CA ALA A 56 -0.62 5.37 -12.44
C ALA A 56 -1.56 4.25 -11.96
N ALA A 57 -1.61 3.12 -12.68
CA ALA A 57 -2.38 1.94 -12.28
C ALA A 57 -1.86 1.35 -10.97
N HIS A 58 -0.54 1.11 -10.90
CA HIS A 58 0.15 0.60 -9.73
C HIS A 58 -0.11 1.45 -8.47
N THR A 59 -0.05 2.78 -8.61
CA THR A 59 -0.33 3.72 -7.50
C THR A 59 -1.78 3.61 -7.01
N ARG A 60 -2.75 3.41 -7.91
CA ARG A 60 -4.17 3.27 -7.52
C ARG A 60 -4.43 1.96 -6.79
N GLN A 61 -3.87 0.85 -7.26
CA GLN A 61 -4.00 -0.45 -6.59
C GLN A 61 -3.47 -0.40 -5.17
N TYR A 62 -2.29 0.18 -4.97
CA TYR A 62 -1.72 0.39 -3.63
C TYR A 62 -2.66 1.21 -2.73
N ARG A 63 -3.17 2.34 -3.24
CA ARG A 63 -4.12 3.20 -2.51
C ARG A 63 -5.36 2.43 -2.09
N ASP A 64 -5.97 1.68 -3.00
CA ASP A 64 -7.22 0.97 -2.74
C ASP A 64 -7.01 -0.15 -1.71
N ASN A 65 -5.94 -0.94 -1.85
CA ASN A 65 -5.55 -1.95 -0.86
C ASN A 65 -5.29 -1.33 0.52
N PHE A 66 -4.62 -0.18 0.56
CA PHE A 66 -4.37 0.55 1.81
C PHE A 66 -5.66 1.05 2.46
N LEU A 67 -6.61 1.57 1.69
CA LEU A 67 -7.91 2.01 2.21
C LEU A 67 -8.73 0.83 2.75
N THR A 68 -8.73 -0.31 2.07
CA THR A 68 -9.36 -1.55 2.55
C THR A 68 -8.77 -1.99 3.88
N PHE A 69 -7.44 -2.05 3.99
CA PHE A 69 -6.76 -2.40 5.24
C PHE A 69 -7.15 -1.46 6.40
N MET A 70 -7.19 -0.15 6.14
CA MET A 70 -7.59 0.82 7.17
C MET A 70 -9.03 0.56 7.64
N GLN A 71 -9.96 0.25 6.72
CA GLN A 71 -11.35 -0.07 7.06
C GLN A 71 -11.47 -1.34 7.93
N GLU A 72 -10.73 -2.40 7.60
CA GLU A 72 -10.69 -3.62 8.41
C GLU A 72 -10.28 -3.31 9.86
N ASN A 73 -9.25 -2.49 10.05
CA ASN A 73 -8.74 -2.14 11.38
C ASN A 73 -9.72 -1.27 12.20
N TYR A 74 -10.55 -0.43 11.55
CA TYR A 74 -11.61 0.34 12.22
C TYR A 74 -12.82 -0.51 12.63
N SER A 75 -13.02 -1.67 11.99
CA SER A 75 -14.12 -2.59 12.27
C SER A 75 -13.78 -3.69 13.29
N ALA A 76 -12.51 -3.77 13.72
CA ALA A 76 -12.09 -4.70 14.75
C ALA A 76 -12.85 -4.41 16.06
N PRO A 77 -13.59 -5.39 16.64
CA PRO A 77 -14.27 -5.20 17.90
C PRO A 77 -13.22 -4.88 18.97
N MET A 78 -13.16 -3.64 19.41
CA MET A 78 -12.35 -3.24 20.56
C MET A 78 -13.15 -3.66 21.80
N PRO A 79 -12.70 -4.67 22.58
CA PRO A 79 -13.42 -5.07 23.77
C PRO A 79 -13.30 -3.92 24.77
N LEU A 80 -14.33 -3.08 24.83
CA LEU A 80 -14.51 -2.15 25.94
C LEU A 80 -14.87 -3.02 27.14
N GLY A 81 -13.84 -3.50 27.84
CA GLY A 81 -13.99 -4.29 29.05
C GLY A 81 -14.96 -3.57 29.97
N ALA A 82 -16.10 -4.20 30.25
CA ALA A 82 -17.02 -3.69 31.25
C ALA A 82 -16.26 -3.58 32.58
N PRO A 83 -16.38 -2.47 33.33
CA PRO A 83 -15.79 -2.40 34.66
C PRO A 83 -16.36 -3.54 35.49
N ASN A 84 -15.47 -4.38 36.03
CA ASN A 84 -15.83 -5.44 36.96
C ASN A 84 -16.60 -4.82 38.13
N ALA A 85 -17.89 -5.13 38.23
CA ALA A 85 -18.67 -4.92 39.43
C ALA A 85 -18.62 -6.22 40.25
N ALA A 86 -17.71 -6.29 41.21
CA ALA A 86 -17.78 -7.14 42.40
C ALA A 86 -16.78 -6.64 43.45
#